data_AF-A0A8H7EQM0-F1
#
_entry.id   AF-A0A8H7EQM0-F1
#
_cell.length_a   1.000
_cell.length_b   1.000
_cell.length_c   1.000
_cell.angle_alpha   90.00
_cell.angle_beta   90.00
_cell.angle_gamma   90.00
#
_symmetry.space_group_name_H-M   'P 1'
#
loop_
_entity.id
_entity.type
_entity.pdbx_description
1 polymer ?
#
loop_
_entity_poly.entity_id
_entity_poly.type
_entity_poly.pdbx_seq_one_letter_code
_entity_poly.pdbx_strand_id
1 'polypeptide(L)'
;MTDTPSDLCRELNELLDAFCSDAQQQFCVDQHVATQQHMQHIRDTIREAQGLIPTIGLVHGQHSATLRKSLTLTCTQMRNNYNACCEQRELRPMDENTTQQMIDEWQRIRQQLEIKNKEQAQMARLLSGTADLQTAWQRPRLVEPVLNSILSTYEFNPGIHVVTVNKQNYGQLGLKRKAAKTQQIVFECDRLTREEQMQQLAGICDQFAALFAQTARHNLAQIETQAHLSHPSTVTTQWKQLHDELFQKDDINHNNQESDRGSIDIIDDIPPIQPTTFRISSSNVESSLLWCPGNNVQNIPMPSFVPAPWQWNDLLKPRKPYRPSFFGIFKKRNQPNRFRFMLRNLFSSQPNIAKEAAAPFTTVSVAQLCQHFAFVGSQFYQDVFNCVKLIHNQNVYVLQEVDQGLTQSYRNLQLQSSKAVMERALAILEELSRIDERQSNDQASEKTRTPPPAQ
;
A
#
# COMPACT_ATOMS: atom_id res chain seq x y z
N MET A 1 42.13 18.59 -26.81
CA MET A 1 41.86 20.04 -26.77
C MET A 1 42.63 20.57 -25.57
N THR A 2 43.49 21.58 -25.76
CA THR A 2 44.19 22.21 -24.63
C THR A 2 43.30 23.34 -24.12
N ASP A 3 42.67 23.15 -22.97
CA ASP A 3 41.85 24.18 -22.35
C ASP A 3 42.71 25.41 -22.08
N THR A 4 42.18 26.60 -22.40
CA THR A 4 42.94 27.82 -22.15
C THR A 4 42.95 28.10 -20.64
N PRO A 5 43.98 28.77 -20.09
CA PRO A 5 43.99 29.14 -18.67
C PRO A 5 42.76 29.95 -18.24
N SER A 6 42.18 30.72 -19.18
CA SER A 6 40.94 31.46 -18.96
C SER A 6 39.73 30.55 -18.80
N ASP A 7 39.64 29.46 -19.57
CA ASP A 7 38.53 28.50 -19.47
C ASP A 7 38.59 27.77 -18.12
N LEU A 8 39.80 27.34 -17.70
CA LEU A 8 40.04 26.71 -16.40
C LEU A 8 39.70 27.64 -15.23
N CYS A 9 40.06 28.92 -15.29
CA CYS A 9 39.71 29.90 -14.26
C CYS A 9 38.20 30.14 -14.19
N ARG A 10 37.52 30.16 -15.34
CA ARG A 10 36.05 30.28 -15.39
C ARG A 10 35.39 29.07 -14.74
N GLU A 11 35.79 27.86 -15.15
CA GLU A 11 35.27 26.62 -14.58
C GLU A 11 35.49 26.55 -13.05
N LEU A 12 36.69 26.89 -12.58
CA LEU A 12 36.98 26.93 -11.15
C LEU A 12 36.06 27.91 -10.40
N ASN A 13 35.83 29.10 -10.95
CA ASN A 13 34.92 30.08 -10.33
C ASN A 13 33.49 29.54 -10.27
N GLU A 14 33.00 28.88 -11.32
CA GLU A 14 31.66 28.27 -11.34
C GLU A 14 31.53 27.18 -10.26
N LEU A 15 32.54 26.32 -10.09
CA LEU A 15 32.56 25.29 -9.05
C LEU A 15 32.59 25.89 -7.64
N LEU A 16 33.40 26.94 -7.42
CA LEU A 16 33.51 27.62 -6.13
C LEU A 16 32.23 28.41 -5.78
N ASP A 17 31.58 29.02 -6.78
CA ASP A 17 30.28 29.69 -6.61
C ASP A 17 29.19 28.71 -6.24
N ALA A 18 29.10 27.58 -6.94
CA ALA A 18 28.16 26.51 -6.63
C ALA A 18 28.36 25.99 -5.19
N PHE A 19 29.62 25.78 -4.80
CA PHE A 19 29.97 25.37 -3.43
C PHE A 19 29.62 26.44 -2.37
N CYS A 20 29.78 27.73 -2.68
CA CYS A 20 29.47 28.84 -1.79
C CYS A 20 27.98 29.19 -1.69
N SER A 21 27.12 28.45 -2.38
CA SER A 21 25.67 28.58 -2.28
C SER A 21 25.16 28.25 -0.88
N ASP A 22 24.10 28.92 -0.45
CA ASP A 22 23.50 28.68 0.88
C ASP A 22 22.96 27.24 1.00
N ALA A 23 22.46 26.67 -0.11
CA ALA A 23 21.99 25.30 -0.17
C ALA A 23 23.10 24.28 0.10
N GLN A 24 24.27 24.45 -0.53
CA GLN A 24 25.41 23.55 -0.30
C GLN A 24 25.96 23.70 1.13
N GLN A 25 25.98 24.93 1.67
CA GLN A 25 26.42 25.15 3.04
C GLN A 25 25.51 24.47 4.05
N GLN A 26 24.20 24.62 3.87
CA GLN A 26 23.23 23.95 4.71
C GLN A 26 23.37 22.43 4.59
N PHE A 27 23.55 21.91 3.38
CA PHE A 27 23.81 20.49 3.16
C PHE A 27 25.05 20.00 3.93
N CYS A 28 26.18 20.71 3.84
CA CYS A 28 27.41 20.34 4.55
C CYS A 28 27.21 20.30 6.08
N VAL A 29 26.43 21.23 6.63
CA VAL A 29 26.11 21.26 8.07
C VAL A 29 25.16 20.12 8.45
N ASP A 30 24.08 19.93 7.69
CA ASP A 30 23.06 18.91 7.94
C ASP A 30 23.61 17.48 7.79
N GLN A 31 24.55 17.28 6.87
CA GLN A 31 25.21 16.00 6.63
C GLN A 31 26.46 15.78 7.49
N HIS A 32 26.75 16.72 8.41
CA HIS A 32 27.90 16.69 9.32
C HIS A 32 29.27 16.64 8.62
N VAL A 33 29.37 17.20 7.42
CA VAL A 33 30.64 17.36 6.70
C VAL A 33 31.53 18.38 7.41
N ALA A 34 30.93 19.46 7.91
CA ALA A 34 31.62 20.49 8.68
C ALA A 34 30.67 21.21 9.63
N THR A 35 31.21 21.81 10.68
CA THR A 35 30.42 22.66 11.58
C THR A 35 30.05 23.98 10.91
N GLN A 36 28.99 24.64 11.39
CA GLN A 36 28.55 25.92 10.84
C GLN A 36 29.65 26.99 10.86
N GLN A 37 30.42 27.08 11.95
CA GLN A 37 31.55 28.02 12.07
C GLN A 37 32.65 27.71 11.04
N HIS A 38 32.95 26.42 10.86
CA HIS A 38 33.96 25.99 9.91
C HIS A 38 33.53 26.29 8.46
N MET A 39 32.28 26.03 8.12
CA MET A 39 31.73 26.37 6.80
C MET A 39 31.74 27.87 6.53
N GLN A 40 31.45 28.70 7.54
CA GLN A 40 31.53 30.16 7.39
C GLN A 40 32.96 30.62 7.08
N HIS A 41 33.96 30.10 7.81
CA HIS A 41 35.36 30.40 7.56
C HIS A 41 35.80 29.98 6.14
N ILE A 42 35.42 28.78 5.70
CA ILE A 42 35.72 28.29 4.35
C ILE A 42 35.07 29.18 3.29
N ARG A 43 33.80 29.56 3.48
CA ARG A 43 33.07 30.47 2.60
C ARG A 43 33.80 31.81 2.46
N ASP A 44 34.19 32.40 3.58
CA ASP A 44 34.85 33.70 3.60
C ASP A 44 36.22 33.62 2.88
N THR A 45 36.97 32.53 3.09
CA THR A 45 38.24 32.27 2.41
C THR A 45 38.05 32.13 0.89
N ILE A 46 37.04 31.38 0.44
CA ILE A 46 36.76 31.20 -0.99
C ILE A 46 36.28 32.50 -1.63
N ARG A 47 35.42 33.28 -0.95
CA ARG A 47 34.94 34.58 -1.45
C ARG A 47 36.04 35.61 -1.55
N GLU A 48 36.92 35.67 -0.56
CA GLU A 48 38.10 36.53 -0.61
C GLU A 48 38.97 36.14 -1.81
N ALA A 49 39.21 34.84 -2.01
CA ALA A 49 39.93 34.34 -3.16
C ALA A 49 39.27 34.72 -4.49
N GLN A 50 37.96 34.53 -4.62
CA GLN A 50 37.19 34.90 -5.81
C GLN A 50 37.26 36.40 -6.12
N GLY A 51 37.30 37.27 -5.11
CA GLY A 51 37.49 38.72 -5.31
C GLY A 51 38.88 39.10 -5.83
N LEU A 52 39.90 38.29 -5.53
CA LEU A 52 41.28 38.52 -5.95
C LEU A 52 41.61 37.92 -7.32
N ILE A 53 40.89 36.88 -7.76
CA ILE A 53 41.12 36.21 -9.06
C ILE A 53 41.09 37.19 -10.24
N PRO A 54 40.11 38.11 -10.40
CA PRO A 54 40.07 39.05 -11.52
C PRO A 54 41.22 40.07 -11.52
N THR A 55 41.77 40.38 -10.35
CA THR A 55 42.76 41.45 -10.18
C THR A 55 44.19 40.93 -10.27
N ILE A 56 44.47 39.80 -9.61
CA ILE A 56 45.81 39.22 -9.49
C ILE A 56 46.04 38.16 -10.58
N GLY A 57 44.97 37.53 -11.05
CA GLY A 57 45.04 36.31 -11.87
C GLY A 57 45.46 35.10 -11.04
N LEU A 58 45.23 33.91 -11.60
CA LEU A 58 45.65 32.64 -11.00
C LEU A 58 46.90 32.05 -11.63
N VAL A 59 47.45 32.65 -12.68
CA VAL A 59 48.58 32.06 -13.42
C VAL A 59 49.90 32.66 -12.98
N HIS A 60 50.08 33.98 -13.00
CA HIS A 60 51.41 34.59 -12.87
C HIS A 60 51.65 35.29 -11.52
N GLY A 61 52.86 35.16 -10.97
CA GLY A 61 53.36 35.99 -9.86
C GLY A 61 53.27 35.39 -8.45
N GLN A 62 54.01 35.96 -7.50
CA GLN A 62 54.10 35.44 -6.12
C GLN A 62 52.77 35.49 -5.36
N HIS A 63 51.93 36.49 -5.65
CA HIS A 63 50.61 36.64 -5.03
C HIS A 63 49.62 35.58 -5.54
N SER A 64 49.66 35.23 -6.83
CA SER A 64 48.81 34.16 -7.38
C SER A 64 49.23 32.79 -6.85
N ALA A 65 50.53 32.53 -6.67
CA ALA A 65 51.02 31.31 -6.01
C ALA A 65 50.52 31.16 -4.57
N THR A 66 50.49 32.27 -3.81
CA THR A 66 49.96 32.28 -2.43
C THR A 66 48.45 32.02 -2.43
N LEU A 67 47.72 32.63 -3.36
CA LEU A 67 46.28 32.43 -3.51
C LEU A 67 45.94 31.00 -3.90
N ARG A 68 46.63 30.44 -4.91
CA ARG A 68 46.50 29.03 -5.32
C ARG A 68 46.75 28.11 -4.14
N LYS A 69 47.81 28.33 -3.36
CA LYS A 69 48.13 27.52 -2.16
C LYS A 69 47.01 27.56 -1.12
N SER A 70 46.43 28.74 -0.86
CA SER A 70 45.30 28.90 0.08
C SER A 70 44.05 28.14 -0.40
N LEU A 71 43.70 28.27 -1.68
CA LEU A 71 42.60 27.54 -2.30
C LEU A 71 42.83 26.03 -2.29
N THR A 72 44.03 25.57 -2.67
CA THR A 72 44.39 24.15 -2.64
C THR A 72 44.26 23.56 -1.23
N LEU A 73 44.70 24.29 -0.20
CA LEU A 73 44.56 23.84 1.19
C LEU A 73 43.08 23.71 1.58
N THR A 74 42.27 24.72 1.26
CA THR A 74 40.84 24.76 1.58
C THR A 74 40.06 23.66 0.86
N CYS A 75 40.27 23.48 -0.44
CA CYS A 75 39.64 22.42 -1.23
C CYS A 75 40.10 21.02 -0.76
N THR A 76 41.38 20.87 -0.40
CA THR A 76 41.90 19.60 0.15
C THR A 76 41.23 19.27 1.47
N GLN A 77 41.08 20.24 2.36
CA GLN A 77 40.40 20.07 3.63
C GLN A 77 38.95 19.63 3.43
N MET A 78 38.21 20.28 2.54
CA MET A 78 36.83 19.90 2.25
C MET A 78 36.71 18.52 1.60
N ARG A 79 37.58 18.20 0.63
CA ARG A 79 37.64 16.84 0.05
C ARG A 79 37.87 15.79 1.14
N ASN A 80 38.78 16.04 2.07
CA ASN A 80 39.07 15.09 3.16
C ASN A 80 37.87 14.94 4.11
N ASN A 81 37.14 16.01 4.40
CA ASN A 81 35.90 15.92 5.18
C ASN A 81 34.83 15.09 4.45
N TYR A 82 34.65 15.32 3.14
CA TYR A 82 33.74 14.50 2.33
C TYR A 82 34.16 13.02 2.33
N ASN A 83 35.45 12.73 2.17
CA ASN A 83 35.97 11.35 2.24
C ASN A 83 35.67 10.69 3.59
N ALA A 84 35.94 11.39 4.69
CA ALA A 84 35.65 10.86 6.03
C ALA A 84 34.14 10.57 6.21
N CYS A 85 33.26 11.43 5.71
CA CYS A 85 31.82 11.18 5.73
C CYS A 85 31.40 10.02 4.81
N CYS A 86 32.01 9.88 3.63
CA CYS A 86 31.75 8.75 2.73
C CYS A 86 32.19 7.43 3.37
N GLU A 87 33.37 7.39 3.98
CA GLU A 87 33.92 6.23 4.70
C GLU A 87 33.06 5.86 5.91
N GLN A 88 32.65 6.85 6.71
CA GLN A 88 31.76 6.64 7.87
C GLN A 88 30.41 6.04 7.47
N ARG A 89 29.94 6.32 6.24
CA ARG A 89 28.69 5.81 5.69
C ARG A 89 28.88 4.57 4.80
N GLU A 90 30.10 4.03 4.72
CA GLU A 90 30.43 2.83 3.93
C GLU A 90 30.04 2.99 2.44
N LEU A 91 30.16 4.22 1.92
CA LEU A 91 29.84 4.51 0.53
C LEU A 91 30.95 4.00 -0.38
N ARG A 92 30.55 3.33 -1.46
CA ARG A 92 31.47 2.91 -2.50
C ARG A 92 32.15 4.14 -3.14
N PRO A 93 33.48 4.15 -3.33
CA PRO A 93 34.13 5.20 -4.11
C PRO A 93 33.68 5.12 -5.57
N MET A 94 33.24 6.24 -6.12
CA MET A 94 32.72 6.34 -7.48
C MET A 94 33.38 7.50 -8.21
N ASP A 95 33.49 7.38 -9.52
CA ASP A 95 33.88 8.50 -10.37
C ASP A 95 32.67 9.41 -10.67
N GLU A 96 32.94 10.55 -11.31
CA GLU A 96 31.92 11.54 -11.66
C GLU A 96 30.85 10.95 -12.60
N ASN A 97 31.28 10.16 -13.59
CA ASN A 97 30.39 9.55 -14.57
C ASN A 97 29.41 8.55 -13.91
N THR A 98 29.92 7.67 -13.05
CA THR A 98 29.09 6.70 -12.30
C THR A 98 28.15 7.43 -11.35
N THR A 99 28.63 8.48 -10.67
CA THR A 99 27.80 9.30 -9.78
C THR A 99 26.63 9.92 -10.56
N GLN A 100 26.88 10.47 -11.74
CA GLN A 100 25.84 11.04 -12.59
C GLN A 100 24.83 9.97 -13.06
N GLN A 101 25.32 8.80 -13.48
CA GLN A 101 24.45 7.68 -13.87
C GLN A 101 23.52 7.25 -12.72
N MET A 102 24.04 7.18 -11.50
CA MET A 102 23.23 6.84 -10.32
C MET A 102 22.24 7.94 -9.94
N ILE A 103 22.57 9.22 -10.16
CA ILE A 103 21.62 10.33 -10.00
C ILE A 103 20.48 10.20 -11.01
N ASP A 104 20.78 9.89 -12.28
CA ASP A 104 19.78 9.69 -13.32
C ASP A 104 18.88 8.50 -13.00
N GLU A 105 19.46 7.40 -12.51
CA GLU A 105 18.69 6.25 -12.04
C GLU A 105 17.81 6.59 -10.82
N TRP A 106 18.35 7.31 -9.84
CA TRP A 106 17.57 7.79 -8.70
C TRP A 106 16.37 8.63 -9.15
N GLN A 107 16.56 9.55 -10.10
CA GLN A 107 15.47 10.36 -10.66
C GLN A 107 14.42 9.50 -11.35
N ARG A 108 14.85 8.49 -12.12
CA ARG A 108 13.96 7.52 -12.77
C ARG A 108 13.12 6.77 -11.73
N ILE A 109 13.73 6.26 -10.65
CA ILE A 109 13.03 5.55 -9.58
C ILE A 109 12.07 6.51 -8.85
N ARG A 110 12.49 7.76 -8.60
CA ARG A 110 11.64 8.79 -7.99
C ARG A 110 10.37 9.06 -8.81
N GLN A 111 10.49 9.18 -10.12
CA GLN A 111 9.32 9.35 -11.01
C GLN A 111 8.39 8.13 -10.96
N GLN A 112 8.94 6.92 -10.93
CA GLN A 112 8.14 5.70 -10.79
C GLN A 112 7.41 5.63 -9.44
N LEU A 113 8.06 6.05 -8.35
CA LEU A 113 7.45 6.17 -7.04
C LEU A 113 6.24 7.13 -7.07
N GLU A 114 6.36 8.27 -7.73
CA GLU A 114 5.26 9.23 -7.87
C GLU A 114 4.08 8.65 -8.67
N ILE A 115 4.36 7.90 -9.73
CA ILE A 115 3.32 7.18 -10.48
C ILE A 115 2.61 6.19 -9.56
N LYS A 116 3.36 5.39 -8.79
CA LYS A 116 2.77 4.43 -7.84
C LYS A 116 1.97 5.11 -6.74
N ASN A 117 2.39 6.26 -6.23
CA ASN A 117 1.61 7.05 -5.29
C ASN A 117 0.27 7.52 -5.90
N LYS A 118 0.25 7.89 -7.18
CA LYS A 118 -1.00 8.23 -7.89
C LYS A 118 -1.92 7.00 -8.03
N GLU A 119 -1.37 5.85 -8.38
CA GLU A 119 -2.14 4.59 -8.43
C GLU A 119 -2.68 4.18 -7.05
N GLN A 120 -1.93 4.44 -5.99
CA GLN A 120 -2.34 4.20 -4.62
C GLN A 120 -3.49 5.13 -4.19
N ALA A 121 -3.48 6.39 -4.65
CA ALA A 121 -4.59 7.31 -4.44
C ALA A 121 -5.86 6.86 -5.18
N GLN A 122 -5.74 6.26 -6.37
CA GLN A 122 -6.88 5.64 -7.06
C GLN A 122 -7.43 4.44 -6.29
N MET A 123 -6.55 3.59 -5.75
CA MET A 123 -6.95 2.47 -4.88
C MET A 123 -7.72 2.94 -3.64
N ALA A 124 -7.33 4.06 -3.03
CA ALA A 124 -8.06 4.66 -1.91
C ALA A 124 -9.50 5.08 -2.30
N ARG A 125 -9.71 5.55 -3.53
CA ARG A 125 -11.06 5.85 -4.05
C ARG A 125 -11.89 4.59 -4.20
N LEU A 126 -11.32 3.50 -4.73
CA LEU A 126 -12.03 2.20 -4.81
C LEU A 126 -12.37 1.64 -3.43
N LEU A 127 -11.50 1.85 -2.44
CA LEU A 127 -11.78 1.48 -1.06
C LEU A 127 -13.00 2.24 -0.51
N SER A 128 -13.10 3.55 -0.78
CA SER A 128 -14.28 4.33 -0.41
C SER A 128 -15.55 3.85 -1.14
N GLY A 129 -15.46 3.53 -2.43
CA GLY A 129 -16.58 2.97 -3.18
C GLY A 129 -17.04 1.60 -2.65
N THR A 130 -16.11 0.76 -2.20
CA THR A 130 -16.44 -0.52 -1.55
C THR A 130 -17.19 -0.31 -0.22
N ALA A 131 -16.80 0.70 0.57
CA ALA A 131 -17.51 1.05 1.80
C ALA A 131 -18.94 1.58 1.52
N ASP A 132 -19.10 2.36 0.45
CA ASP A 132 -20.42 2.83 0.01
C ASP A 132 -21.29 1.66 -0.46
N LEU A 133 -20.73 0.71 -1.22
CA LEU A 133 -21.42 -0.52 -1.63
C LEU A 133 -21.85 -1.34 -0.40
N GLN A 134 -20.96 -1.54 0.57
CA GLN A 134 -21.29 -2.20 1.83
C GLN A 134 -22.48 -1.51 2.51
N THR A 135 -22.46 -0.18 2.62
CA THR A 135 -23.53 0.61 3.24
C THR A 135 -24.83 0.53 2.43
N ALA A 136 -24.76 0.46 1.11
CA ALA A 136 -25.92 0.26 0.25
C ALA A 136 -26.56 -1.12 0.48
N TRP A 137 -25.75 -2.16 0.61
CA TRP A 137 -26.23 -3.53 0.88
C TRP A 137 -26.88 -3.68 2.26
N GLN A 138 -26.59 -2.81 3.23
CA GLN A 138 -27.31 -2.76 4.50
C GLN A 138 -28.77 -2.30 4.38
N ARG A 139 -29.22 -1.85 3.19
CA ARG A 139 -30.58 -1.33 2.96
C ARG A 139 -31.41 -2.34 2.15
N PRO A 140 -32.26 -3.16 2.78
CA PRO A 140 -33.05 -4.20 2.08
C PRO A 140 -33.94 -3.67 0.94
N ARG A 141 -34.34 -2.39 1.01
CA ARG A 141 -35.16 -1.73 0.00
C ARG A 141 -34.49 -1.66 -1.38
N LEU A 142 -33.16 -1.68 -1.45
CA LEU A 142 -32.42 -1.68 -2.72
C LEU A 142 -32.40 -3.08 -3.36
N VAL A 143 -32.58 -4.12 -2.56
CA VAL A 143 -32.61 -5.53 -3.02
C VAL A 143 -34.00 -5.91 -3.54
N GLU A 144 -35.05 -5.29 -2.99
CA GLU A 144 -36.45 -5.59 -3.30
C GLU A 144 -36.79 -5.51 -4.81
N PRO A 145 -36.37 -4.51 -5.59
CA PRO A 145 -36.64 -4.47 -7.04
C PRO A 145 -36.04 -5.65 -7.80
N VAL A 146 -34.81 -6.05 -7.44
CA VAL A 146 -34.13 -7.20 -8.07
C VAL A 146 -34.86 -8.48 -7.76
N LEU A 147 -35.23 -8.69 -6.49
CA LEU A 147 -36.01 -9.86 -6.08
C LEU A 147 -37.38 -9.87 -6.77
N ASN A 148 -38.07 -8.74 -6.86
CA ASN A 148 -39.36 -8.67 -7.55
C ASN A 148 -39.24 -9.00 -9.04
N SER A 149 -38.14 -8.59 -9.69
CA SER A 149 -37.84 -8.99 -11.06
C SER A 149 -37.69 -10.50 -11.16
N ILE A 150 -36.88 -11.12 -10.29
CA ILE A 150 -36.71 -12.58 -10.25
C ILE A 150 -38.05 -13.28 -10.04
N LEU A 151 -38.82 -12.86 -9.03
CA LEU A 151 -40.13 -13.44 -8.73
C LEU A 151 -41.13 -13.29 -9.89
N SER A 152 -40.98 -12.27 -10.75
CA SER A 152 -41.85 -12.11 -11.91
C SER A 152 -41.49 -13.02 -13.09
N THR A 153 -40.22 -13.43 -13.18
CA THR A 153 -39.71 -14.30 -14.26
C THR A 153 -39.57 -15.76 -13.83
N TYR A 154 -39.64 -16.05 -12.52
CA TYR A 154 -39.45 -17.38 -11.97
C TYR A 154 -40.65 -18.29 -12.30
N GLU A 155 -40.37 -19.47 -12.86
CA GLU A 155 -41.39 -20.48 -13.12
C GLU A 155 -41.71 -21.24 -11.82
N PHE A 156 -42.88 -20.98 -11.27
CA PHE A 156 -43.32 -21.60 -10.02
C PHE A 156 -44.00 -22.96 -10.26
N ASN A 157 -43.67 -23.93 -9.41
CA ASN A 157 -44.44 -25.17 -9.33
C ASN A 157 -45.90 -24.91 -8.93
N PRO A 158 -46.85 -25.76 -9.37
CA PRO A 158 -48.24 -25.66 -8.95
C PRO A 158 -48.38 -25.66 -7.42
N GLY A 159 -49.12 -24.69 -6.88
CA GLY A 159 -49.31 -24.53 -5.43
C GLY A 159 -48.38 -23.51 -4.76
N ILE A 160 -47.54 -22.81 -5.55
CA ILE A 160 -46.78 -21.65 -5.09
C ILE A 160 -47.36 -20.39 -5.71
N HIS A 161 -47.63 -19.38 -4.89
CA HIS A 161 -48.20 -18.11 -5.33
C HIS A 161 -47.47 -16.93 -4.69
N VAL A 162 -47.14 -15.92 -5.49
CA VAL A 162 -46.65 -14.63 -4.98
C VAL A 162 -47.86 -13.70 -4.82
N VAL A 163 -48.18 -13.33 -3.59
CA VAL A 163 -49.40 -12.58 -3.26
C VAL A 163 -49.06 -11.28 -2.54
N THR A 164 -49.64 -10.18 -3.01
CA THR A 164 -49.67 -8.94 -2.23
C THR A 164 -50.80 -9.02 -1.20
N VAL A 165 -50.45 -8.99 0.07
CA VAL A 165 -51.41 -9.11 1.17
C VAL A 165 -52.25 -7.85 1.25
N ASN A 166 -53.58 -7.99 1.27
CA ASN A 166 -54.54 -6.90 1.40
C ASN A 166 -55.43 -7.12 2.63
N LYS A 167 -56.40 -6.22 2.86
CA LYS A 167 -57.32 -6.32 4.00
C LYS A 167 -58.28 -7.52 3.92
N GLN A 168 -58.43 -8.14 2.75
CA GLN A 168 -59.38 -9.24 2.52
C GLN A 168 -58.70 -10.61 2.72
N ASN A 169 -57.43 -10.76 2.31
CA ASN A 169 -56.73 -12.05 2.31
C ASN A 169 -55.84 -12.29 3.54
N TYR A 170 -55.44 -11.27 4.31
CA TYR A 170 -54.50 -11.46 5.42
C TYR A 170 -55.02 -12.47 6.47
N GLY A 171 -56.33 -12.47 6.74
CA GLY A 171 -56.97 -13.42 7.65
C GLY A 171 -56.96 -14.85 7.09
N GLN A 172 -57.22 -15.00 5.79
CA GLN A 172 -57.20 -16.30 5.09
C GLN A 172 -55.80 -16.91 5.11
N LEU A 173 -54.76 -16.08 4.98
CA LEU A 173 -53.36 -16.51 5.02
C LEU A 173 -52.81 -16.70 6.44
N GLY A 174 -53.61 -16.49 7.49
CA GLY A 174 -53.12 -16.60 8.88
C GLY A 174 -52.08 -15.53 9.25
N LEU A 175 -52.06 -14.41 8.54
CA LEU A 175 -51.12 -13.30 8.75
C LEU A 175 -51.71 -12.24 9.70
N LYS A 176 -50.84 -11.48 10.38
CA LYS A 176 -51.29 -10.35 11.21
C LYS A 176 -51.68 -9.17 10.33
N ARG A 177 -52.59 -8.31 10.79
CA ARG A 177 -53.00 -7.07 10.07
C ARG A 177 -51.82 -6.18 9.64
N LYS A 178 -50.70 -6.20 10.38
CA LYS A 178 -49.46 -5.47 10.03
C LYS A 178 -48.77 -5.97 8.75
N ALA A 179 -49.11 -7.17 8.29
CA ALA A 179 -48.60 -7.71 7.03
C ALA A 179 -49.40 -7.20 5.82
N ALA A 180 -50.48 -6.43 6.01
CA ALA A 180 -51.18 -5.80 4.90
C ALA A 180 -50.22 -4.88 4.12
N LYS A 181 -50.32 -4.93 2.80
CA LYS A 181 -49.42 -4.31 1.80
C LYS A 181 -48.03 -4.94 1.66
N THR A 182 -47.76 -6.05 2.36
CA THR A 182 -46.50 -6.79 2.15
C THR A 182 -46.69 -7.88 1.09
N GLN A 183 -45.65 -8.18 0.33
CA GLN A 183 -45.62 -9.32 -0.56
C GLN A 183 -45.19 -10.58 0.21
N GLN A 184 -45.85 -11.69 -0.07
CA GLN A 184 -45.59 -12.99 0.53
C GLN A 184 -45.55 -14.06 -0.56
N ILE A 185 -44.61 -14.99 -0.44
CA ILE A 185 -44.61 -16.25 -1.19
C ILE A 185 -45.41 -17.24 -0.36
N VAL A 186 -46.49 -17.77 -0.92
CA VAL A 186 -47.43 -18.68 -0.26
C VAL A 186 -47.28 -20.06 -0.88
N PHE A 187 -47.08 -21.06 -0.03
CA PHE A 187 -46.96 -22.47 -0.40
C PHE A 187 -48.18 -23.24 0.12
N GLU A 188 -48.88 -23.95 -0.76
CA GLU A 188 -49.96 -24.88 -0.40
C GLU A 188 -49.37 -26.18 0.16
N CYS A 189 -49.52 -26.41 1.47
CA CYS A 189 -48.91 -27.57 2.14
C CYS A 189 -49.54 -28.90 1.75
N ASP A 190 -50.74 -28.88 1.16
CA ASP A 190 -51.41 -30.07 0.64
C ASP A 190 -50.82 -30.55 -0.68
N ARG A 191 -50.12 -29.67 -1.42
CA ARG A 191 -49.52 -29.97 -2.73
C ARG A 191 -48.02 -30.12 -2.69
N LEU A 192 -47.36 -29.42 -1.77
CA LEU A 192 -45.90 -29.33 -1.71
C LEU A 192 -45.40 -29.78 -0.35
N THR A 193 -44.50 -30.76 -0.37
CA THR A 193 -43.73 -31.18 0.79
C THR A 193 -42.82 -30.05 1.27
N ARG A 194 -42.39 -30.10 2.54
CA ARG A 194 -41.49 -29.09 3.11
C ARG A 194 -40.15 -29.02 2.34
N GLU A 195 -39.67 -30.16 1.86
CA GLU A 195 -38.43 -30.25 1.08
C GLU A 195 -38.58 -29.56 -0.28
N GLU A 196 -39.69 -29.78 -0.99
CA GLU A 196 -40.00 -29.06 -2.23
C GLU A 196 -40.14 -27.54 -2.00
N GLN A 197 -40.75 -27.13 -0.88
CA GLN A 197 -40.83 -25.70 -0.50
C GLN A 197 -39.43 -25.09 -0.29
N MET A 198 -38.54 -25.81 0.38
CA MET A 198 -37.16 -25.39 0.60
C MET A 198 -36.38 -25.35 -0.71
N GLN A 199 -36.52 -26.36 -1.57
CA GLN A 199 -35.87 -26.43 -2.88
C GLN A 199 -36.31 -25.29 -3.80
N GLN A 200 -37.60 -24.95 -3.81
CA GLN A 200 -38.13 -23.84 -4.60
C GLN A 200 -37.61 -22.49 -4.12
N LEU A 201 -37.54 -22.27 -2.80
CA LEU A 201 -36.95 -21.05 -2.27
C LEU A 201 -35.43 -21.01 -2.49
N ALA A 202 -34.74 -22.14 -2.41
CA ALA A 202 -33.32 -22.25 -2.74
C ALA A 202 -33.05 -21.87 -4.20
N GLY A 203 -33.90 -22.30 -5.15
CA GLY A 203 -33.80 -21.91 -6.56
C GLY A 203 -33.91 -20.39 -6.77
N ILE A 204 -34.80 -19.71 -6.03
CA ILE A 204 -34.88 -18.23 -6.06
C ILE A 204 -33.59 -17.60 -5.50
N CYS A 205 -33.07 -18.14 -4.39
CA CYS A 205 -31.80 -17.70 -3.81
C CYS A 205 -30.62 -17.92 -4.77
N ASP A 206 -30.60 -19.01 -5.52
CA ASP A 206 -29.54 -19.34 -6.49
C ASP A 206 -29.59 -18.40 -7.70
N GLN A 207 -30.78 -18.08 -8.21
CA GLN A 207 -30.92 -17.07 -9.26
C GLN A 207 -30.45 -15.69 -8.80
N PHE A 208 -30.79 -15.30 -7.57
CA PHE A 208 -30.28 -14.08 -6.97
C PHE A 208 -28.75 -14.11 -6.81
N ALA A 209 -28.21 -15.23 -6.33
CA ALA A 209 -26.77 -15.45 -6.16
C ALA A 209 -26.03 -15.34 -7.49
N ALA A 210 -26.59 -15.84 -8.58
CA ALA A 210 -26.00 -15.73 -9.92
C ALA A 210 -25.90 -14.27 -10.39
N LEU A 211 -26.96 -13.49 -10.23
CA LEU A 211 -26.96 -12.06 -10.56
C LEU A 211 -25.96 -11.29 -9.69
N PHE A 212 -25.98 -11.55 -8.38
CA PHE A 212 -25.04 -10.96 -7.43
C PHE A 212 -23.59 -11.29 -7.83
N ALA A 213 -23.30 -12.56 -8.13
CA ALA A 213 -21.97 -13.02 -8.48
C ALA A 213 -21.42 -12.36 -9.75
N GLN A 214 -22.28 -12.09 -10.75
CA GLN A 214 -21.88 -11.37 -11.95
C GLN A 214 -21.43 -9.94 -11.62
N THR A 215 -22.22 -9.20 -10.85
CA THR A 215 -21.87 -7.83 -10.43
C THR A 215 -20.64 -7.81 -9.50
N ALA A 216 -20.58 -8.73 -8.54
CA ALA A 216 -19.48 -8.84 -7.61
C ALA A 216 -18.16 -9.14 -8.34
N ARG A 217 -18.14 -10.10 -9.29
CA ARG A 217 -16.95 -10.41 -10.09
C ARG A 217 -16.44 -9.21 -10.88
N HIS A 218 -17.33 -8.41 -11.46
CA HIS A 218 -16.94 -7.20 -12.16
C HIS A 218 -16.23 -6.20 -11.23
N ASN A 219 -16.81 -5.95 -10.05
CA ASN A 219 -16.21 -5.07 -9.05
C ASN A 219 -14.87 -5.61 -8.54
N LEU A 220 -14.78 -6.92 -8.27
CA LEU A 220 -13.56 -7.57 -7.83
C LEU A 220 -12.44 -7.48 -8.87
N ALA A 221 -12.75 -7.69 -10.16
CA ALA A 221 -11.78 -7.58 -11.24
C ALA A 221 -11.21 -6.15 -11.36
N GLN A 222 -12.06 -5.14 -11.19
CA GLN A 222 -11.61 -3.74 -11.18
C GLN A 222 -10.67 -3.45 -10.00
N ILE A 223 -11.05 -3.89 -8.80
CA ILE A 223 -10.24 -3.73 -7.58
C ILE A 223 -8.89 -4.43 -7.74
N GLU A 224 -8.89 -5.66 -8.25
CA GLU A 224 -7.69 -6.44 -8.46
C GLU A 224 -6.75 -5.81 -9.49
N THR A 225 -7.30 -5.32 -10.61
CA THR A 225 -6.52 -4.63 -11.64
C THR A 225 -5.80 -3.44 -11.01
N GLN A 226 -6.51 -2.66 -10.19
CA GLN A 226 -5.92 -1.52 -9.47
C GLN A 226 -4.92 -1.97 -8.40
N ALA A 227 -5.17 -3.08 -7.71
CA ALA A 227 -4.25 -3.65 -6.72
C ALA A 227 -2.92 -4.05 -7.38
N HIS A 228 -2.95 -4.66 -8.57
CA HIS A 228 -1.75 -4.98 -9.34
C HIS A 228 -1.02 -3.73 -9.84
N LEU A 229 -1.73 -2.74 -10.37
CA LEU A 229 -1.11 -1.50 -10.86
C LEU A 229 -0.44 -0.70 -9.73
N SER A 230 -1.07 -0.64 -8.56
CA SER A 230 -0.55 0.06 -7.39
C SER A 230 0.57 -0.68 -6.63
N HIS A 231 0.84 -1.93 -7.01
CA HIS A 231 1.83 -2.76 -6.31
C HIS A 231 3.26 -2.18 -6.43
N PRO A 232 4.00 -2.00 -5.31
CA PRO A 232 5.29 -1.31 -5.29
C PRO A 232 6.51 -2.19 -5.56
N SER A 233 6.36 -3.47 -5.90
CA SER A 233 7.49 -4.41 -6.03
C SER A 233 8.59 -3.93 -6.97
N THR A 234 8.24 -3.44 -8.17
CA THR A 234 9.21 -2.97 -9.15
C THR A 234 10.06 -1.80 -8.61
N VAL A 235 9.43 -0.81 -7.99
CA VAL A 235 10.13 0.36 -7.43
C VAL A 235 10.99 -0.06 -6.23
N THR A 236 10.47 -0.97 -5.41
CA THR A 236 11.21 -1.50 -4.25
C THR A 236 12.47 -2.25 -4.69
N THR A 237 12.37 -3.12 -5.70
CA THR A 237 13.52 -3.86 -6.22
C THR A 237 14.55 -2.92 -6.85
N GLN A 238 14.12 -1.94 -7.65
CA GLN A 238 15.03 -0.98 -8.25
C GLN A 238 15.73 -0.10 -7.20
N TRP A 239 15.01 0.35 -6.18
CA TRP A 239 15.61 1.09 -5.07
C TRP A 239 16.64 0.23 -4.33
N LYS A 240 16.33 -1.05 -4.05
CA LYS A 240 17.29 -1.97 -3.43
C LYS A 240 18.53 -2.18 -4.29
N GLN A 241 18.38 -2.29 -5.60
CA GLN A 241 19.51 -2.37 -6.53
C GLN A 241 20.38 -1.12 -6.48
N LEU A 242 19.78 0.07 -6.58
CA LEU A 242 20.48 1.35 -6.45
C LEU A 242 21.20 1.46 -5.09
N HIS A 243 20.53 1.02 -4.01
CA HIS A 243 21.10 0.99 -2.68
C HIS A 243 22.32 0.06 -2.63
N ASP A 244 22.20 -1.18 -3.07
CA ASP A 244 23.29 -2.17 -3.08
C ASP A 244 24.48 -1.74 -3.94
N GLU A 245 24.26 -0.95 -4.99
CA GLU A 245 25.34 -0.39 -5.82
C GLU A 245 26.06 0.79 -5.15
N LEU A 246 25.34 1.55 -4.33
CA LEU A 246 25.85 2.73 -3.62
C LEU A 246 26.73 2.36 -2.42
N PHE A 247 26.36 1.29 -1.72
CA PHE A 247 27.10 0.80 -0.56
C PHE A 247 28.10 -0.27 -0.97
N GLN A 248 29.23 -0.32 -0.27
CA GLN A 248 30.21 -1.36 -0.51
C GLN A 248 29.61 -2.69 -0.06
N LYS A 249 29.41 -3.63 -0.99
CA LYS A 249 29.18 -5.01 -0.60
C LYS A 249 30.45 -5.44 0.13
N ASP A 250 30.30 -5.79 1.39
CA ASP A 250 31.28 -6.56 2.11
C ASP A 250 31.47 -7.87 1.35
N ASP A 251 32.38 -7.86 0.36
CA ASP A 251 32.93 -9.06 -0.28
C ASP A 251 33.81 -9.79 0.74
N ILE A 252 33.31 -9.98 1.97
CA ILE A 252 33.82 -10.89 2.96
C ILE A 252 33.54 -12.29 2.40
N ASN A 253 34.42 -12.69 1.48
CA ASN A 253 34.80 -14.04 1.13
C ASN A 253 33.93 -15.12 1.81
N HIS A 254 32.73 -15.37 1.29
CA HIS A 254 32.12 -16.70 1.37
C HIS A 254 32.83 -17.64 0.40
N ASN A 255 34.16 -17.68 0.49
CA ASN A 255 35.02 -18.74 -0.03
C ASN A 255 35.07 -19.94 0.94
N ASN A 256 34.18 -19.99 1.93
CA ASN A 256 33.97 -21.20 2.72
C ASN A 256 33.22 -22.22 1.88
N GLN A 257 33.99 -23.00 1.14
CA GLN A 257 33.95 -24.45 1.18
C GLN A 257 32.54 -25.01 1.37
N GLU A 258 31.85 -25.14 0.25
CA GLU A 258 30.88 -26.20 0.00
C GLU A 258 31.64 -27.55 0.04
N SER A 259 32.13 -27.92 1.22
CA SER A 259 32.59 -29.28 1.50
C SER A 259 31.34 -30.10 1.77
N ASP A 260 30.87 -30.76 0.71
CA ASP A 260 30.54 -32.18 0.72
C ASP A 260 30.07 -32.71 2.09
N ARG A 261 28.80 -32.46 2.41
CA ARG A 261 28.08 -33.19 3.46
C ARG A 261 26.78 -33.73 2.89
N GLY A 262 26.93 -34.91 2.28
CA GLY A 262 26.07 -36.08 2.39
C GLY A 262 24.58 -35.88 2.68
N SER A 263 23.77 -36.38 1.75
CA SER A 263 22.46 -36.96 2.03
C SER A 263 22.48 -37.75 3.34
N ILE A 264 21.67 -37.30 4.31
CA ILE A 264 21.24 -38.14 5.42
C ILE A 264 19.75 -38.36 5.25
N ASP A 265 19.40 -39.63 5.14
CA ASP A 265 18.05 -40.14 5.06
C ASP A 265 17.23 -39.83 6.33
N ILE A 266 15.95 -39.58 6.05
CA ILE A 266 14.73 -39.72 6.85
C ILE A 266 14.89 -40.55 8.14
N ILE A 267 14.60 -39.93 9.30
CA ILE A 267 14.00 -40.60 10.46
C ILE A 267 12.89 -39.70 11.04
N ASP A 268 11.66 -40.23 11.00
CA ASP A 268 10.48 -39.77 11.74
C ASP A 268 10.72 -39.88 13.26
N ASP A 269 10.61 -38.78 13.99
CA ASP A 269 10.16 -38.80 15.38
C ASP A 269 9.68 -37.41 15.83
N ILE A 270 8.35 -37.29 16.00
CA ILE A 270 7.65 -36.08 16.46
C ILE A 270 7.45 -36.19 17.99
N PRO A 271 8.02 -35.29 18.81
CA PRO A 271 7.60 -35.13 20.20
C PRO A 271 6.50 -34.04 20.35
N PRO A 272 5.71 -34.08 21.44
CA PRO A 272 4.48 -33.33 21.56
C PRO A 272 4.71 -31.83 21.84
N ILE A 273 3.89 -31.03 21.16
CA ILE A 273 3.82 -29.57 21.21
C ILE A 273 3.39 -29.12 22.62
N GLN A 274 4.26 -28.37 23.29
CA GLN A 274 3.88 -27.51 24.43
C GLN A 274 3.58 -26.09 23.95
N PRO A 275 2.62 -25.38 24.56
CA PRO A 275 2.27 -24.01 24.19
C PRO A 275 3.31 -23.02 24.73
N THR A 276 4.23 -22.59 23.89
CA THR A 276 5.18 -21.52 24.21
C THR A 276 4.51 -20.16 24.12
N THR A 277 4.59 -19.43 25.23
CA THR A 277 4.14 -18.05 25.40
C THR A 277 4.92 -17.11 24.47
N PHE A 278 4.21 -16.37 23.62
CA PHE A 278 4.77 -15.32 22.77
C PHE A 278 5.50 -14.26 23.62
N ARG A 279 6.83 -14.23 23.56
CA ARG A 279 7.66 -13.09 24.00
C ARG A 279 8.11 -12.31 22.78
N ILE A 280 7.55 -11.12 22.62
CA ILE A 280 8.00 -10.13 21.63
C ILE A 280 9.33 -9.57 22.15
N SER A 281 10.43 -9.98 21.54
CA SER A 281 11.77 -9.48 21.84
C SER A 281 12.14 -8.44 20.78
N SER A 282 12.27 -7.19 21.21
CA SER A 282 12.51 -6.02 20.37
C SER A 282 13.99 -5.64 20.38
N SER A 283 14.81 -6.20 19.49
CA SER A 283 16.13 -5.66 19.13
C SER A 283 16.81 -6.51 18.05
N ASN A 284 16.30 -6.40 16.82
CA ASN A 284 17.00 -6.54 15.53
C ASN A 284 15.88 -6.60 14.48
N VAL A 285 15.47 -5.42 14.02
CA VAL A 285 14.48 -5.25 12.96
C VAL A 285 15.18 -5.52 11.63
N GLU A 286 15.61 -6.76 11.41
CA GLU A 286 15.51 -7.27 10.06
C GLU A 286 14.03 -7.25 9.75
N SER A 287 13.61 -6.26 8.98
CA SER A 287 12.26 -6.10 8.44
C SER A 287 11.90 -7.39 7.70
N SER A 288 11.42 -8.38 8.45
CA SER A 288 10.72 -9.55 7.94
C SER A 288 9.35 -9.04 7.46
N LEU A 289 9.41 -8.24 6.40
CA LEU A 289 8.33 -8.00 5.46
C LEU A 289 8.11 -9.32 4.73
N LEU A 290 7.60 -10.32 5.45
CA LEU A 290 6.92 -11.47 4.86
C LEU A 290 5.68 -10.90 4.17
N TRP A 291 5.91 -10.34 2.98
CA TRP A 291 4.88 -9.87 2.08
C TRP A 291 4.12 -11.12 1.65
N CYS A 292 2.98 -11.41 2.29
CA CYS A 292 2.18 -12.60 2.01
C CYS A 292 1.71 -12.58 0.55
N PRO A 293 2.28 -13.40 -0.36
CA PRO A 293 1.97 -13.32 -1.79
C PRO A 293 0.59 -13.89 -2.15
N GLY A 294 -0.23 -14.26 -1.16
CA GLY A 294 -1.52 -14.95 -1.34
C GLY A 294 -2.77 -14.08 -1.21
N ASN A 295 -2.64 -12.78 -0.92
CA ASN A 295 -3.78 -11.89 -0.65
C ASN A 295 -4.43 -11.36 -1.94
N ASN A 296 -4.79 -12.26 -2.87
CA ASN A 296 -5.55 -11.90 -4.04
C ASN A 296 -7.02 -11.75 -3.65
N VAL A 297 -7.63 -10.61 -4.00
CA VAL A 297 -9.05 -10.34 -3.74
C VAL A 297 -9.95 -11.36 -4.47
N GLN A 298 -9.47 -11.98 -5.55
CA GLN A 298 -10.14 -13.10 -6.24
C GLN A 298 -10.38 -14.33 -5.37
N ASN A 299 -9.59 -14.53 -4.32
CA ASN A 299 -9.71 -15.71 -3.45
C ASN A 299 -10.88 -15.59 -2.47
N ILE A 300 -11.58 -14.44 -2.42
CA ILE A 300 -12.76 -14.27 -1.57
C ILE A 300 -13.89 -15.12 -2.15
N PRO A 301 -14.38 -16.13 -1.40
CA PRO A 301 -15.41 -17.03 -1.90
C PRO A 301 -16.71 -16.27 -2.14
N MET A 302 -17.39 -16.60 -3.23
CA MET A 302 -18.72 -16.05 -3.50
C MET A 302 -19.70 -16.55 -2.42
N PRO A 303 -20.52 -15.69 -1.81
CA PRO A 303 -21.37 -16.11 -0.72
C PRO A 303 -22.53 -16.96 -1.23
N SER A 304 -22.96 -17.92 -0.42
CA SER A 304 -24.23 -18.60 -0.64
C SER A 304 -25.37 -17.77 -0.04
N PHE A 305 -26.39 -17.51 -0.86
CA PHE A 305 -27.62 -16.86 -0.41
C PHE A 305 -28.66 -17.85 0.10
N VAL A 306 -28.44 -19.16 -0.12
CA VAL A 306 -29.30 -20.22 0.40
C VAL A 306 -29.22 -20.21 1.94
N PRO A 307 -30.36 -20.07 2.65
CA PRO A 307 -30.36 -20.08 4.11
C PRO A 307 -29.78 -21.38 4.66
N ALA A 308 -29.05 -21.27 5.77
CA ALA A 308 -28.56 -22.42 6.49
C ALA A 308 -29.72 -23.28 7.05
N PRO A 309 -29.52 -24.60 7.29
CA PRO A 309 -30.56 -25.53 7.72
C PRO A 309 -31.44 -25.05 8.89
N TRP A 310 -30.87 -24.32 9.86
CA TRP A 310 -31.59 -23.80 11.01
C TRP A 310 -32.42 -22.54 10.73
N GLN A 311 -32.10 -21.78 9.69
CA GLN A 311 -32.78 -20.53 9.34
C GLN A 311 -34.11 -20.76 8.62
N TRP A 312 -34.32 -21.95 8.04
CA TRP A 312 -35.55 -22.28 7.32
C TRP A 312 -36.80 -22.19 8.20
N ASN A 313 -36.71 -22.55 9.48
CA ASN A 313 -37.84 -22.46 10.40
C ASN A 313 -38.27 -21.00 10.66
N ASP A 314 -37.33 -20.06 10.57
CA ASP A 314 -37.60 -18.64 10.75
C ASP A 314 -38.12 -17.96 9.48
N LEU A 315 -37.79 -18.50 8.30
CA LEU A 315 -38.25 -18.00 7.01
C LEU A 315 -39.59 -18.63 6.59
N LEU A 316 -39.68 -19.96 6.62
CA LEU A 316 -40.86 -20.76 6.25
C LEU A 316 -41.79 -20.89 7.46
N LYS A 317 -42.72 -19.95 7.60
CA LYS A 317 -43.66 -19.93 8.72
C LYS A 317 -44.94 -20.65 8.35
N PRO A 318 -45.27 -21.80 8.98
CA PRO A 318 -46.57 -22.44 8.80
C PRO A 318 -47.67 -21.53 9.35
N ARG A 319 -48.77 -21.40 8.61
CA ARG A 319 -49.89 -20.50 8.90
C ARG A 319 -51.22 -21.24 8.93
N LYS A 320 -52.01 -20.92 9.94
CA LYS A 320 -53.41 -21.34 10.05
C LYS A 320 -54.31 -20.14 9.79
N PRO A 321 -55.30 -20.24 8.88
CA PRO A 321 -56.25 -19.17 8.63
C PRO A 321 -56.90 -18.71 9.93
N TYR A 322 -57.01 -17.39 10.12
CA TYR A 322 -57.80 -16.86 11.23
C TYR A 322 -59.26 -17.19 10.97
N ARG A 323 -59.81 -18.13 11.74
CA ARG A 323 -61.26 -18.23 11.87
C ARG A 323 -61.69 -17.03 12.72
N PRO A 324 -62.53 -16.11 12.21
CA PRO A 324 -63.16 -15.10 13.04
C PRO A 324 -64.20 -15.76 13.94
N SER A 325 -63.76 -16.67 14.82
CA SER A 325 -64.59 -17.27 15.84
C SER A 325 -64.89 -16.19 16.86
N PHE A 326 -66.00 -15.47 16.68
CA PHE A 326 -66.71 -14.65 17.67
C PHE A 326 -65.85 -14.10 18.82
N PHE A 327 -64.81 -13.30 18.54
CA PHE A 327 -64.10 -12.52 19.58
C PHE A 327 -64.94 -11.34 20.10
N GLY A 328 -66.26 -11.37 19.92
CA GLY A 328 -67.19 -10.29 20.23
C GLY A 328 -67.61 -10.17 21.69
N ILE A 329 -67.31 -11.11 22.59
CA ILE A 329 -67.95 -11.09 23.93
C ILE A 329 -66.99 -11.19 25.14
N PHE A 330 -65.75 -11.67 25.00
CA PHE A 330 -64.83 -11.68 26.14
C PHE A 330 -63.93 -10.43 26.15
N LYS A 331 -64.48 -9.30 26.61
CA LYS A 331 -63.70 -8.17 27.14
C LYS A 331 -62.80 -8.70 28.26
N LYS A 332 -61.56 -9.06 27.94
CA LYS A 332 -60.54 -9.39 28.95
C LYS A 332 -60.30 -8.14 29.78
N ARG A 333 -60.82 -8.15 31.00
CA ARG A 333 -60.53 -7.19 32.07
C ARG A 333 -59.02 -7.08 32.20
N ASN A 334 -58.46 -5.87 32.06
CA ASN A 334 -57.05 -5.58 32.28
C ASN A 334 -56.66 -6.05 33.68
N GLN A 335 -55.97 -7.20 33.78
CA GLN A 335 -55.23 -7.52 34.99
C GLN A 335 -53.83 -6.90 34.87
N PRO A 336 -53.40 -6.08 35.85
CA PRO A 336 -52.08 -5.49 35.84
C PRO A 336 -51.00 -6.56 36.08
N ASN A 337 -49.92 -6.41 35.32
CA ASN A 337 -48.63 -7.08 35.33
C ASN A 337 -48.14 -7.64 36.69
N ARG A 338 -47.44 -8.80 36.68
CA ARG A 338 -45.96 -8.82 36.87
C ARG A 338 -45.25 -10.19 36.91
N PHE A 339 -45.90 -11.36 36.96
CA PHE A 339 -45.19 -12.57 37.42
C PHE A 339 -45.12 -13.81 36.49
N ARG A 340 -45.33 -13.69 35.17
CA ARG A 340 -45.54 -14.88 34.30
C ARG A 340 -44.58 -15.14 33.14
N PHE A 341 -43.35 -14.61 33.17
CA PHE A 341 -42.39 -14.86 32.08
C PHE A 341 -41.28 -15.90 32.36
N MET A 342 -41.16 -16.46 33.57
CA MET A 342 -40.01 -17.35 33.87
C MET A 342 -40.32 -18.86 33.97
N LEU A 343 -41.59 -19.28 34.09
CA LEU A 343 -41.95 -20.70 34.26
C LEU A 343 -42.58 -21.37 33.02
N ARG A 344 -42.77 -20.65 31.91
CA ARG A 344 -43.45 -21.21 30.72
C ARG A 344 -42.54 -22.06 29.82
N ASN A 345 -41.22 -22.04 30.06
CA ASN A 345 -40.26 -22.82 29.27
C ASN A 345 -39.82 -24.14 29.92
N LEU A 346 -40.30 -24.47 31.13
CA LEU A 346 -39.88 -25.70 31.84
C LEU A 346 -40.94 -26.82 31.88
N PHE A 347 -42.16 -26.57 31.40
CA PHE A 347 -43.26 -27.56 31.40
C PHE A 347 -44.01 -27.64 30.06
N SER A 348 -43.33 -27.44 28.93
CA SER A 348 -43.90 -27.63 27.58
C SER A 348 -43.57 -29.00 26.98
N SER A 349 -43.33 -30.00 27.82
CA SER A 349 -43.18 -31.41 27.46
C SER A 349 -44.43 -32.19 27.91
N GLN A 350 -45.57 -31.91 27.26
CA GLN A 350 -46.69 -32.85 27.23
C GLN A 350 -47.00 -33.19 25.76
N PRO A 351 -46.90 -34.46 25.35
CA PRO A 351 -47.30 -34.92 24.03
C PRO A 351 -48.82 -35.13 24.03
N ASN A 352 -49.59 -34.05 24.10
CA ASN A 352 -50.99 -34.14 23.70
C ASN A 352 -51.02 -34.19 22.17
N ILE A 353 -51.03 -35.42 21.65
CA ILE A 353 -51.32 -35.78 20.26
C ILE A 353 -52.81 -35.49 19.98
N ALA A 354 -53.26 -34.27 20.24
CA ALA A 354 -54.33 -33.72 19.44
C ALA A 354 -53.70 -33.57 18.07
N LYS A 355 -54.17 -34.35 17.07
CA LYS A 355 -53.80 -34.23 15.66
C LYS A 355 -53.83 -32.75 15.31
N GLU A 356 -52.68 -32.10 15.42
CA GLU A 356 -52.58 -30.67 15.23
C GLU A 356 -52.76 -30.50 13.75
N ALA A 357 -53.97 -30.12 13.34
CA ALA A 357 -54.35 -30.00 11.94
C ALA A 357 -53.21 -29.26 11.23
N ALA A 358 -52.57 -29.96 10.29
CA ALA A 358 -51.42 -29.45 9.56
C ALA A 358 -51.77 -28.05 9.03
N ALA A 359 -50.84 -27.12 9.13
CA ALA A 359 -51.06 -25.78 8.60
C ALA A 359 -51.33 -25.89 7.08
N PRO A 360 -52.44 -25.36 6.55
CA PRO A 360 -52.75 -25.49 5.12
C PRO A 360 -51.78 -24.69 4.25
N PHE A 361 -51.13 -23.68 4.82
CA PHE A 361 -50.19 -22.82 4.10
C PHE A 361 -48.88 -22.65 4.86
N THR A 362 -47.80 -22.51 4.11
CA THR A 362 -46.53 -21.95 4.60
C THR A 362 -46.30 -20.63 3.87
N THR A 363 -45.83 -19.61 4.58
CA THR A 363 -45.60 -18.27 4.00
C THR A 363 -44.18 -17.80 4.25
N VAL A 364 -43.55 -17.22 3.24
CA VAL A 364 -42.27 -16.49 3.35
C VAL A 364 -42.51 -15.03 2.99
N SER A 365 -42.05 -14.12 3.84
CA SER A 365 -42.14 -12.70 3.55
C SER A 365 -41.01 -12.27 2.63
N VAL A 366 -41.35 -11.64 1.50
CA VAL A 366 -40.37 -11.08 0.55
C VAL A 366 -39.43 -10.10 1.27
N ALA A 367 -39.96 -9.25 2.16
CA ALA A 367 -39.16 -8.33 2.97
C ALA A 367 -38.14 -9.03 3.89
N GLN A 368 -38.49 -10.21 4.45
CA GLN A 368 -37.54 -10.99 5.24
C GLN A 368 -36.45 -11.61 4.36
N LEU A 369 -36.80 -12.06 3.16
CA LEU A 369 -35.84 -12.60 2.19
C LEU A 369 -34.88 -11.49 1.70
N CYS A 370 -35.39 -10.29 1.38
CA CYS A 370 -34.55 -9.13 1.09
C CYS A 370 -33.62 -8.78 2.23
N GLN A 371 -34.07 -8.89 3.49
CA GLN A 371 -33.23 -8.64 4.66
C GLN A 371 -32.10 -9.66 4.77
N HIS A 372 -32.39 -10.94 4.51
CA HIS A 372 -31.37 -11.99 4.45
C HIS A 372 -30.34 -11.71 3.34
N PHE A 373 -30.79 -11.41 2.12
CA PHE A 373 -29.90 -11.08 1.01
C PHE A 373 -29.06 -9.83 1.24
N ALA A 374 -29.66 -8.78 1.80
CA ALA A 374 -28.98 -7.56 2.22
C ALA A 374 -27.86 -7.85 3.22
N PHE A 375 -28.16 -8.69 4.23
CA PHE A 375 -27.18 -9.09 5.24
C PHE A 375 -26.01 -9.87 4.63
N VAL A 376 -26.28 -10.92 3.84
CA VAL A 376 -25.25 -11.75 3.20
C VAL A 376 -24.38 -10.89 2.26
N GLY A 377 -25.01 -10.06 1.42
CA GLY A 377 -24.28 -9.16 0.50
C GLY A 377 -23.43 -8.13 1.24
N SER A 378 -23.96 -7.55 2.33
CA SER A 378 -23.19 -6.61 3.17
C SER A 378 -22.00 -7.27 3.83
N GLN A 379 -22.12 -8.52 4.28
CA GLN A 379 -21.01 -9.26 4.88
C GLN A 379 -19.91 -9.52 3.85
N PHE A 380 -20.27 -9.96 2.65
CA PHE A 380 -19.31 -10.14 1.56
C PHE A 380 -18.53 -8.87 1.25
N TYR A 381 -19.21 -7.72 1.07
CA TYR A 381 -18.51 -6.46 0.79
C TYR A 381 -17.69 -5.94 1.98
N GLN A 382 -18.06 -6.29 3.22
CA GLN A 382 -17.23 -6.01 4.39
C GLN A 382 -15.91 -6.80 4.35
N ASP A 383 -15.94 -8.05 3.94
CA ASP A 383 -14.75 -8.89 3.81
C ASP A 383 -13.85 -8.39 2.67
N VAL A 384 -14.44 -8.03 1.52
CA VAL A 384 -13.75 -7.36 0.41
C VAL A 384 -13.10 -6.06 0.89
N PHE A 385 -13.85 -5.20 1.58
CA PHE A 385 -13.33 -3.94 2.11
C PHE A 385 -12.12 -4.16 3.02
N ASN A 386 -12.19 -5.12 3.94
CA ASN A 386 -11.10 -5.42 4.86
C ASN A 386 -9.85 -5.91 4.12
N CYS A 387 -10.02 -6.78 3.11
CA CYS A 387 -8.94 -7.26 2.27
C CYS A 387 -8.27 -6.10 1.50
N VAL A 388 -9.07 -5.27 0.81
CA VAL A 388 -8.59 -4.11 0.04
C VAL A 388 -7.89 -3.10 0.94
N LYS A 389 -8.43 -2.85 2.14
CA LYS A 389 -7.82 -1.96 3.13
C LYS A 389 -6.46 -2.46 3.59
N LEU A 390 -6.31 -3.76 3.80
CA LEU A 390 -5.04 -4.37 4.19
C LEU A 390 -3.99 -4.19 3.09
N ILE A 391 -4.35 -4.52 1.83
CA ILE A 391 -3.47 -4.32 0.65
C ILE A 391 -3.07 -2.84 0.52
N HIS A 392 -4.04 -1.94 0.66
CA HIS A 392 -3.78 -0.50 0.59
C HIS A 392 -2.78 -0.04 1.65
N ASN A 393 -3.01 -0.40 2.91
CA ASN A 393 -2.12 -0.01 4.02
C ASN A 393 -0.71 -0.57 3.85
N GLN A 394 -0.59 -1.82 3.40
CA GLN A 394 0.70 -2.46 3.16
C GLN A 394 1.47 -1.75 2.04
N ASN A 395 0.81 -1.43 0.92
CA ASN A 395 1.44 -0.70 -0.18
C ASN A 395 1.85 0.72 0.25
N VAL A 396 1.03 1.44 1.02
CA VAL A 396 1.39 2.78 1.53
C VAL A 396 2.64 2.70 2.40
N TYR A 397 2.72 1.73 3.31
CA TYR A 397 3.88 1.55 4.17
C TYR A 397 5.17 1.30 3.36
N VAL A 398 5.12 0.37 2.40
CA VAL A 398 6.28 0.07 1.55
C VAL A 398 6.69 1.29 0.72
N LEU A 399 5.73 2.04 0.15
CA LEU A 399 6.03 3.25 -0.61
C LEU A 399 6.67 4.34 0.27
N GLN A 400 6.25 4.48 1.54
CA GLN A 400 6.87 5.40 2.49
C GLN A 400 8.30 4.99 2.85
N GLU A 401 8.55 3.70 3.04
CA GLU A 401 9.89 3.17 3.30
C GLU A 401 10.83 3.44 2.10
N VAL A 402 10.36 3.18 0.88
CA VAL A 402 11.11 3.48 -0.35
C VAL A 402 11.34 4.99 -0.51
N ASP A 403 10.37 5.85 -0.19
CA ASP A 403 10.51 7.31 -0.23
C ASP A 403 11.62 7.81 0.70
N GLN A 404 11.63 7.30 1.94
CA GLN A 404 12.65 7.61 2.94
C GLN A 404 14.03 7.08 2.50
N GLY A 405 14.08 5.83 2.03
CA GLY A 405 15.28 5.20 1.51
C GLY A 405 15.88 5.97 0.33
N LEU A 406 15.07 6.37 -0.64
CA LEU A 406 15.50 7.19 -1.77
C LEU A 406 16.00 8.56 -1.33
N THR A 407 15.35 9.20 -0.35
CA THR A 407 15.82 10.47 0.20
C THR A 407 17.21 10.32 0.81
N GLN A 408 17.47 9.21 1.51
CA GLN A 408 18.78 8.93 2.06
C GLN A 408 19.83 8.61 0.97
N SER A 409 19.48 7.80 -0.02
CA SER A 409 20.35 7.54 -1.18
C SER A 409 20.73 8.82 -1.91
N TYR A 410 19.78 9.76 -2.10
CA TYR A 410 20.06 11.05 -2.74
C TYR A 410 21.07 11.89 -1.95
N ARG A 411 20.94 11.95 -0.62
CA ARG A 411 21.91 12.66 0.23
C ARG A 411 23.32 12.09 0.10
N ASN A 412 23.43 10.76 0.01
CA ASN A 412 24.71 10.08 -0.20
C ASN A 412 25.28 10.34 -1.60
N LEU A 413 24.44 10.37 -2.64
CA LEU A 413 24.85 10.75 -3.99
C LEU A 413 25.30 12.21 -4.06
N GLN A 414 24.60 13.13 -3.38
CA GLN A 414 25.03 14.53 -3.26
C GLN A 414 26.39 14.67 -2.57
N LEU A 415 26.68 13.82 -1.58
CA LEU A 415 27.98 13.80 -0.90
C LEU A 415 29.10 13.42 -1.88
N GLN A 416 28.89 12.38 -2.69
CA GLN A 416 29.84 11.93 -3.71
C GLN A 416 30.02 12.95 -4.84
N SER A 417 28.93 13.55 -5.31
CA SER A 417 28.98 14.64 -6.29
C SER A 417 29.75 15.85 -5.76
N SER A 418 29.50 16.26 -4.51
CA SER A 418 30.20 17.38 -3.87
C SER A 418 31.70 17.09 -3.69
N LYS A 419 32.06 15.83 -3.42
CA LYS A 419 33.46 15.38 -3.40
C LYS A 419 34.10 15.50 -4.78
N ALA A 420 33.44 15.01 -5.83
CA ALA A 420 33.96 15.09 -7.21
C ALA A 420 34.19 16.55 -7.64
N VAL A 421 33.30 17.47 -7.27
CA VAL A 421 33.48 18.92 -7.50
C VAL A 421 34.76 19.45 -6.84
N MET A 422 35.05 19.05 -5.59
CA MET A 422 36.30 19.44 -4.92
C MET A 422 37.54 18.82 -5.58
N GLU A 423 37.45 17.58 -6.04
CA GLU A 423 38.53 16.91 -6.77
C GLU A 423 38.81 17.59 -8.11
N ARG A 424 37.77 18.00 -8.84
CA ARG A 424 37.90 18.77 -10.08
C ARG A 424 38.52 20.15 -9.82
N ALA A 425 38.08 20.86 -8.79
CA ALA A 425 38.68 22.14 -8.40
C ALA A 425 40.18 22.01 -8.07
N LEU A 426 40.58 20.93 -7.37
CA LEU A 426 41.98 20.64 -7.10
C LEU A 426 42.78 20.33 -8.36
N ALA A 427 42.22 19.54 -9.29
CA ALA A 427 42.85 19.24 -10.57
C ALA A 427 43.11 20.51 -11.40
N ILE A 428 42.12 21.42 -11.45
CA ILE A 428 42.26 22.71 -12.14
C ILE A 428 43.40 23.55 -11.50
N LEU A 429 43.46 23.63 -10.17
CA LEU A 429 44.51 24.36 -9.47
C LEU A 429 45.91 23.79 -9.73
N GLU A 430 46.04 22.47 -9.85
CA GLU A 430 47.29 21.80 -10.21
C GLU A 430 47.68 22.09 -11.67
N GLU A 431 46.73 22.02 -12.60
CA GLU A 431 46.96 22.35 -14.01
C GLU A 431 47.41 23.80 -14.19
N LEU A 432 46.76 24.75 -13.52
CA LEU A 432 47.16 26.17 -13.53
C LEU A 432 48.57 26.36 -12.96
N SER A 433 48.95 25.59 -11.94
CA SER A 433 50.31 25.63 -11.37
C SER A 433 51.35 25.09 -12.36
N ARG A 434 51.04 24.00 -13.08
CA ARG A 434 51.93 23.45 -14.13
C ARG A 434 52.10 24.42 -15.31
N ILE A 435 51.07 25.19 -15.65
CA ILE A 435 51.14 26.21 -16.71
C ILE A 435 52.09 27.35 -16.28
N ASP A 436 52.00 27.82 -15.04
CA ASP A 436 52.89 28.85 -14.48
C ASP A 436 54.36 28.39 -14.47
N GLU A 437 54.62 27.14 -14.09
CA GLU A 437 55.96 26.55 -14.13
C GLU A 437 56.54 26.49 -15.54
N ARG A 438 55.74 26.09 -16.54
CA ARG A 438 56.16 26.06 -17.95
C ARG A 438 56.48 27.46 -18.46
N GLN A 439 55.62 28.44 -18.18
CA GLN A 439 55.82 29.83 -18.59
C GLN A 439 57.05 30.46 -17.92
N SER A 440 57.29 30.14 -16.64
CA SER A 440 58.49 30.59 -15.92
C SER A 440 59.78 29.99 -16.50
N ASN A 441 59.76 28.72 -16.88
CA ASN A 441 60.89 28.04 -17.52
C ASN A 441 61.17 28.55 -18.95
N ASP A 442 60.13 28.86 -19.71
CA ASP A 442 60.26 29.44 -21.05
C ASP A 442 60.88 30.84 -20.98
N GLN A 443 60.43 31.68 -20.04
CA GLN A 443 61.02 33.01 -19.81
C GLN A 443 62.48 32.94 -19.33
N ALA A 444 62.83 31.97 -18.48
CA ALA A 444 64.20 31.74 -18.05
C ALA A 444 65.10 31.30 -19.22
N SER A 445 64.59 30.43 -20.09
CA SER A 445 65.29 29.96 -21.29
C SER A 445 65.51 31.08 -22.31
N GLU A 446 64.54 31.98 -22.47
CA GLU A 446 64.64 33.13 -23.37
C GLU A 446 65.66 34.16 -22.88
N LYS A 447 65.74 34.43 -21.57
CA LYS A 447 66.79 35.27 -20.96
C LYS A 447 68.20 34.69 -21.09
N THR A 448 68.32 33.36 -21.25
CA THR A 448 69.61 32.66 -21.37
C THR A 448 70.08 32.56 -22.83
N ARG A 449 69.24 32.89 -23.83
CA ARG A 449 69.69 33.09 -25.22
C ARG A 449 70.42 34.42 -25.33
N THR A 450 71.70 34.41 -24.96
CA THR A 450 72.66 35.45 -25.33
C THR A 450 72.55 35.73 -26.83
N PRO A 451 72.40 36.99 -27.27
CA PRO A 451 72.32 37.31 -28.68
C PRO A 451 73.59 36.80 -29.40
N PRO A 452 73.48 36.23 -30.60
CA PRO A 452 74.65 35.82 -31.36
C PRO A 452 75.57 37.03 -31.53
N PRO A 453 76.90 36.86 -31.38
CA PRO A 453 77.84 37.95 -31.54
C PRO A 453 77.66 38.57 -32.92
N ALA A 454 77.46 39.89 -32.95
CA ALA A 454 77.33 40.66 -34.18
C ALA A 454 78.60 40.48 -35.03
N GLN A 455 78.42 40.00 -36.27
CA GLN A 455 79.47 39.93 -37.29
C GLN A 455 79.63 41.26 -38.01
#